data_AF-A0A6N6KK06-F1
#
_entry.id   AF-A0A6N6KK06-F1
#
_cell.length_a   1.000
_cell.length_b   1.000
_cell.length_c   1.000
_cell.angle_alpha   90.00
_cell.angle_beta   90.00
_cell.angle_gamma   90.00
#
_symmetry.space_group_name_H-M   'P 1'
#
loop_
_entity.id
_entity.type
_entity.pdbx_description
1 polymer ?
#
loop_
_entity_poly.entity_id
_entity_poly.type
_entity_poly.pdbx_seq_one_letter_code
_entity_poly.pdbx_strand_id
1 'polypeptide(L)'
;MCPGIHQNPKPMRYDEIINKEDARLKERRRKMFGDESAEKLKDNRFGIALSGGGIRSATINLGLLKTLNRFGILKKSDYLSTVSGGGYTGSYIQATLKNEGSYDALFRDEHIDYMRSRGEYLFPGTGLRKLWNQFVLIVSYLTSLLMSFVSPLIIILFLTGIWMFIDESFDSDTTAVGEDISWFIKYGGLTVLGILAVHYFLNVLFNFDLDVSSWFSKAETAVVGVVLVIIAWFYFSNIHRMEVPGLDTIIPYLGFGLLLAILGFFTNPNSTSFHRFYRKQLS
;
A
#
# COMPACT_ATOMS: atom_id res chain seq x y z
N MET A 1 -35.04 25.57 12.73
CA MET A 1 -35.43 24.73 13.89
C MET A 1 -36.34 23.63 13.37
N CYS A 2 -35.91 22.36 13.40
CA CYS A 2 -36.83 21.24 13.17
C CYS A 2 -37.45 20.87 14.53
N PRO A 3 -38.76 21.08 14.74
CA PRO A 3 -39.39 20.71 15.99
C PRO A 3 -39.75 19.21 15.96
N GLY A 4 -39.21 18.46 16.92
CA GLY A 4 -39.82 17.20 17.36
C GLY A 4 -39.04 15.93 17.06
N ILE A 5 -37.94 15.65 17.78
CA ILE A 5 -37.50 14.26 18.05
C ILE A 5 -36.76 14.23 19.39
N HIS A 6 -37.46 13.94 20.49
CA HIS A 6 -36.85 13.39 21.73
C HIS A 6 -37.90 12.64 22.56
N GLN A 7 -38.54 11.63 21.96
CA GLN A 7 -38.99 10.48 22.75
C GLN A 7 -37.99 9.37 22.46
N ASN A 8 -37.23 8.97 23.47
CA ASN A 8 -36.40 7.76 23.36
C ASN A 8 -37.35 6.59 23.06
N PRO A 9 -37.25 5.94 21.90
CA PRO A 9 -38.11 4.81 21.59
C PRO A 9 -37.89 3.74 22.66
N LYS A 10 -39.00 3.14 23.14
CA LYS A 10 -38.91 2.00 24.06
C LYS A 10 -37.99 0.93 23.44
N PRO A 11 -37.09 0.32 24.23
CA PRO A 11 -36.25 -0.76 23.73
C PRO A 11 -37.15 -1.89 23.24
N MET A 12 -37.03 -2.24 21.96
CA MET A 12 -37.77 -3.33 21.32
C MET A 12 -37.01 -4.63 21.47
N ARG A 13 -37.73 -5.75 21.56
CA ARG A 13 -37.12 -7.08 21.48
C ARG A 13 -36.70 -7.39 20.05
N TYR A 14 -35.68 -8.24 19.90
CA TYR A 14 -35.19 -8.69 18.59
C TYR A 14 -36.32 -9.24 17.70
N ASP A 15 -37.18 -10.09 18.27
CA ASP A 15 -38.33 -10.68 17.55
C ASP A 15 -39.30 -9.61 17.02
N GLU A 16 -39.50 -8.53 17.76
CA GLU A 16 -40.37 -7.42 17.34
C GLU A 16 -39.78 -6.63 16.17
N ILE A 17 -38.44 -6.48 16.14
CA ILE A 17 -37.73 -5.81 15.06
C ILE A 17 -37.86 -6.63 13.77
N ILE A 18 -37.59 -7.95 13.84
CA ILE A 18 -37.70 -8.85 12.70
C ILE A 18 -39.14 -8.87 12.15
N ASN A 19 -40.14 -8.91 13.01
CA ASN A 19 -41.54 -8.88 12.57
C ASN A 19 -41.91 -7.55 11.88
N LYS A 20 -41.43 -6.42 12.39
CA LYS A 20 -41.64 -5.10 11.75
C LYS A 20 -40.92 -4.99 10.41
N GLU A 21 -39.71 -5.51 10.33
CA GLU A 21 -38.91 -5.56 9.12
C GLU A 21 -39.58 -6.44 8.05
N ASP A 22 -40.02 -7.65 8.43
CA ASP A 22 -40.75 -8.56 7.56
C ASP A 22 -42.02 -7.89 7.01
N ALA A 23 -42.78 -7.20 7.86
CA ALA A 23 -43.95 -6.45 7.43
C ALA A 23 -43.61 -5.39 6.37
N ARG A 24 -42.48 -4.68 6.55
CA ARG A 24 -42.02 -3.65 5.60
C ARG A 24 -41.55 -4.25 4.28
N LEU A 25 -40.84 -5.37 4.31
CA LEU A 25 -40.40 -6.09 3.12
C LEU A 25 -41.58 -6.69 2.35
N LYS A 26 -42.57 -7.26 3.04
CA LYS A 26 -43.82 -7.74 2.44
C LYS A 26 -44.56 -6.60 1.73
N GLU A 27 -44.67 -5.44 2.36
CA GLU A 27 -45.30 -4.26 1.76
C GLU A 27 -44.59 -3.81 0.47
N ARG A 28 -43.25 -3.76 0.50
CA ARG A 28 -42.43 -3.44 -0.69
C ARG A 28 -42.65 -4.47 -1.80
N ARG A 29 -42.54 -5.76 -1.50
CA ARG A 29 -42.71 -6.83 -2.48
C ARG A 29 -44.11 -6.84 -3.09
N ARG A 30 -45.15 -6.61 -2.27
CA ARG A 30 -46.53 -6.45 -2.75
C ARG A 30 -46.65 -5.34 -3.78
N LYS A 31 -46.08 -4.16 -3.47
CA LYS A 31 -46.08 -3.00 -4.39
C LYS A 31 -45.32 -3.25 -5.69
N MET A 32 -44.21 -4.01 -5.64
CA MET A 32 -43.33 -4.20 -6.80
C MET A 32 -43.67 -5.44 -7.65
N PHE A 33 -44.19 -6.50 -7.03
CA PHE A 33 -44.29 -7.84 -7.62
C PHE A 33 -45.60 -8.58 -7.29
N GLY A 34 -46.52 -7.96 -6.53
CA GLY A 34 -47.82 -8.55 -6.17
C GLY A 34 -47.81 -9.40 -4.89
N ASP A 35 -49.00 -9.85 -4.49
CA ASP A 35 -49.24 -10.54 -3.21
C ASP A 35 -48.52 -11.89 -3.07
N GLU A 36 -48.45 -12.66 -4.16
CA GLU A 36 -47.78 -13.97 -4.16
C GLU A 36 -46.29 -13.84 -3.77
N SER A 37 -45.62 -12.80 -4.26
CA SER A 37 -44.21 -12.51 -3.95
C SER A 37 -44.01 -12.07 -2.49
N ALA A 38 -44.99 -11.35 -1.93
CA ALA A 38 -44.95 -10.91 -0.54
C ALA A 38 -45.10 -12.10 0.42
N GLU A 39 -45.96 -13.07 0.13
CA GLU A 39 -46.11 -14.25 0.99
C GLU A 39 -44.88 -15.18 0.97
N LYS A 40 -44.21 -15.27 -0.18
CA LYS A 40 -42.97 -16.04 -0.33
C LYS A 40 -41.73 -15.42 0.34
N LEU A 41 -41.84 -14.28 1.03
CA LEU A 41 -40.71 -13.59 1.66
C LEU A 41 -39.84 -14.50 2.53
N LYS A 42 -40.44 -15.45 3.27
CA LYS A 42 -39.66 -16.37 4.12
C LYS A 42 -38.85 -17.39 3.31
N ASP A 43 -39.38 -17.81 2.16
CA ASP A 43 -38.80 -18.88 1.35
C ASP A 43 -37.70 -18.37 0.41
N ASN A 44 -37.79 -17.12 -0.04
CA ASN A 44 -36.87 -16.54 -1.03
C ASN A 44 -36.39 -15.13 -0.64
N ARG A 45 -36.18 -14.90 0.65
CA ARG A 45 -35.47 -13.69 1.15
C ARG A 45 -34.09 -13.63 0.50
N PHE A 46 -33.74 -12.49 -0.08
CA PHE A 46 -32.47 -12.35 -0.80
C PHE A 46 -31.82 -11.00 -0.53
N GLY A 47 -30.52 -11.02 -0.24
CA GLY A 47 -29.73 -9.82 0.00
C GLY A 47 -28.44 -9.83 -0.81
N ILE A 48 -27.96 -8.65 -1.17
CA ILE A 48 -26.67 -8.43 -1.80
C ILE A 48 -25.75 -7.76 -0.77
N ALA A 49 -24.56 -8.32 -0.56
CA ALA A 49 -23.54 -7.75 0.30
C ALA A 49 -22.31 -7.37 -0.53
N LEU A 50 -21.93 -6.09 -0.49
CA LEU A 50 -20.75 -5.57 -1.19
C LEU A 50 -19.60 -5.38 -0.21
N SER A 51 -18.48 -6.04 -0.48
CA SER A 51 -17.29 -5.96 0.36
C SER A 51 -16.56 -4.62 0.21
N GLY A 52 -15.67 -4.34 1.17
CA GLY A 52 -14.76 -3.19 1.13
C GLY A 52 -13.60 -3.41 0.17
N GLY A 53 -12.59 -2.53 0.21
CA GLY A 53 -11.39 -2.63 -0.65
C GLY A 53 -11.09 -1.36 -1.47
N GLY A 54 -11.57 -0.21 -1.03
CA GLY A 54 -11.32 1.08 -1.68
C GLY A 54 -11.87 1.16 -3.10
N ILE A 55 -11.19 1.92 -3.97
CA ILE A 55 -11.67 2.23 -5.32
C ILE A 55 -11.78 1.00 -6.23
N ARG A 56 -10.88 0.01 -6.09
CA ARG A 56 -10.94 -1.23 -6.88
C ARG A 56 -12.23 -2.00 -6.62
N SER A 57 -12.58 -2.17 -5.34
CA SER A 57 -13.83 -2.80 -4.94
C SER A 57 -15.05 -1.99 -5.43
N ALA A 58 -14.99 -0.66 -5.33
CA ALA A 58 -16.06 0.21 -5.84
C ALA A 58 -16.32 -0.01 -7.34
N THR A 59 -15.27 -0.13 -8.17
CA THR A 59 -15.42 -0.39 -9.61
C THR A 59 -16.03 -1.76 -9.91
N ILE A 60 -15.59 -2.81 -9.21
CA ILE A 60 -16.14 -4.16 -9.37
C ILE A 60 -17.62 -4.20 -8.95
N ASN A 61 -17.93 -3.65 -7.78
CA ASN A 61 -19.30 -3.58 -7.26
C ASN A 61 -20.23 -2.79 -8.19
N LEU A 62 -19.74 -1.69 -8.78
CA LEU A 62 -20.48 -0.92 -9.79
C LEU A 62 -20.83 -1.78 -11.01
N GLY A 63 -19.86 -2.53 -11.56
CA GLY A 63 -20.08 -3.41 -12.70
C GLY A 63 -21.03 -4.57 -12.40
N LEU A 64 -20.88 -5.19 -11.22
CA LEU A 64 -21.74 -6.24 -10.72
C LEU A 64 -23.19 -5.75 -10.61
N LEU A 65 -23.42 -4.64 -9.91
CA LEU A 65 -24.76 -4.10 -9.70
C LEU A 65 -25.39 -3.55 -10.98
N LYS A 66 -24.60 -2.97 -11.90
CA LYS A 66 -25.07 -2.61 -13.25
C LYS A 66 -25.61 -3.84 -13.98
N THR A 67 -24.90 -4.95 -13.89
CA THR A 67 -25.29 -6.22 -14.53
C THR A 67 -26.53 -6.82 -13.86
N LEU A 68 -26.58 -6.86 -12.53
CA LEU A 68 -27.76 -7.33 -11.80
C LEU A 68 -28.99 -6.46 -12.05
N ASN A 69 -28.82 -5.15 -12.25
CA ASN A 69 -29.90 -4.25 -12.63
C ASN A 69 -30.42 -4.56 -14.05
N ARG A 70 -29.51 -4.78 -15.01
CA ARG A 70 -29.85 -5.17 -16.39
C ARG A 70 -30.70 -6.43 -16.44
N PHE A 71 -30.42 -7.42 -15.58
CA PHE A 71 -31.22 -8.65 -15.48
C PHE A 71 -32.45 -8.53 -14.56
N GLY A 72 -32.71 -7.34 -13.99
CA GLY A 72 -33.82 -7.12 -13.06
C GLY A 72 -33.69 -7.89 -11.74
N ILE A 73 -32.49 -8.37 -11.40
CA ILE A 73 -32.19 -9.08 -10.16
C ILE A 73 -32.01 -8.08 -9.00
N LEU A 74 -31.40 -6.92 -9.26
CA LEU A 74 -31.19 -5.88 -8.25
C LEU A 74 -32.50 -5.44 -7.59
N LYS A 75 -33.57 -5.20 -8.38
CA LYS A 75 -34.87 -4.84 -7.82
C LYS A 75 -35.52 -5.94 -6.96
N LYS A 76 -35.10 -7.20 -7.12
CA LYS A 76 -35.61 -8.33 -6.33
C LYS A 76 -34.89 -8.50 -4.99
N SER A 77 -33.73 -7.88 -4.78
CA SER A 77 -33.07 -7.92 -3.46
C SER A 77 -33.88 -7.15 -2.42
N ASP A 78 -34.03 -7.74 -1.24
CA ASP A 78 -34.61 -7.11 -0.06
C ASP A 78 -33.58 -6.25 0.68
N TYR A 79 -32.30 -6.63 0.58
CA TYR A 79 -31.19 -5.97 1.23
C TYR A 79 -30.07 -5.63 0.26
N LEU A 80 -29.49 -4.45 0.47
CA LEU A 80 -28.21 -4.07 -0.10
C LEU A 80 -27.31 -3.60 1.05
N SER A 81 -26.44 -4.49 1.52
CA SER A 81 -25.44 -4.20 2.54
C SER A 81 -24.13 -3.78 1.88
N THR A 82 -23.53 -2.69 2.34
CA THR A 82 -22.30 -2.17 1.75
C THR A 82 -21.34 -1.69 2.83
N VAL A 83 -20.03 -1.88 2.61
CA VAL A 83 -18.98 -1.36 3.50
C VAL A 83 -17.89 -0.66 2.69
N SER A 84 -17.35 0.44 3.24
CA SER A 84 -16.22 1.20 2.65
C SER A 84 -16.41 1.47 1.14
N GLY A 85 -15.56 0.91 0.27
CA GLY A 85 -15.63 1.04 -1.19
C GLY A 85 -16.98 0.63 -1.81
N GLY A 86 -17.68 -0.35 -1.24
CA GLY A 86 -19.04 -0.71 -1.69
C GLY A 86 -20.07 0.40 -1.44
N GLY A 87 -19.81 1.26 -0.44
CA GLY A 87 -20.69 2.36 -0.07
C GLY A 87 -20.84 3.42 -1.15
N TYR A 88 -19.86 3.59 -2.05
CA TYR A 88 -19.98 4.51 -3.19
C TYR A 88 -21.15 4.12 -4.09
N THR A 89 -21.17 2.86 -4.55
CA THR A 89 -22.25 2.35 -5.39
C THR A 89 -23.56 2.22 -4.61
N GLY A 90 -23.51 1.79 -3.35
CA GLY A 90 -24.69 1.70 -2.48
C GLY A 90 -25.39 3.05 -2.30
N SER A 91 -24.64 4.11 -2.01
CA SER A 91 -25.15 5.47 -1.82
C SER A 91 -25.72 6.04 -3.12
N TYR A 92 -25.04 5.79 -4.25
CA TYR A 92 -25.54 6.15 -5.58
C TYR A 92 -26.93 5.54 -5.84
N ILE A 93 -27.07 4.22 -5.64
CA ILE A 93 -28.35 3.52 -5.87
C ILE A 93 -29.44 4.10 -4.97
N GLN A 94 -29.17 4.29 -3.68
CA GLN A 94 -30.16 4.84 -2.75
C GLN A 94 -30.58 6.26 -3.14
N ALA A 95 -29.63 7.13 -3.50
CA ALA A 95 -29.91 8.51 -3.91
C ALA A 95 -30.73 8.56 -5.20
N THR A 96 -30.34 7.80 -6.23
CA THR A 96 -31.07 7.76 -7.51
C THR A 96 -32.47 7.18 -7.34
N LEU A 97 -32.63 6.07 -6.61
CA LEU A 97 -33.95 5.47 -6.36
C LEU A 97 -34.85 6.40 -5.54
N LYS A 98 -34.29 7.17 -4.58
CA LYS A 98 -35.06 8.15 -3.81
C LYS A 98 -35.55 9.31 -4.68
N ASN A 99 -34.72 9.78 -5.62
CA ASN A 99 -35.03 10.96 -6.43
C ASN A 99 -35.90 10.62 -7.66
N GLU A 100 -35.63 9.51 -8.33
CA GLU A 100 -36.29 9.14 -9.59
C GLU A 100 -37.35 8.04 -9.43
N GLY A 101 -37.32 7.27 -8.34
CA GLY A 101 -38.31 6.23 -8.06
C GLY A 101 -38.27 5.01 -8.99
N SER A 102 -37.30 4.93 -9.91
CA SER A 102 -37.20 3.83 -10.90
C SER A 102 -35.82 3.19 -10.94
N TYR A 103 -35.80 1.86 -11.10
CA TYR A 103 -34.56 1.09 -11.34
C TYR A 103 -34.00 1.30 -12.75
N ASP A 104 -34.79 1.79 -13.69
CA ASP A 104 -34.35 2.12 -15.06
C ASP A 104 -33.54 3.43 -15.11
N ALA A 105 -33.58 4.21 -14.03
CA ALA A 105 -32.71 5.36 -13.83
C ALA A 105 -31.27 4.97 -13.43
N LEU A 106 -31.10 3.76 -12.92
CA LEU A 106 -29.81 3.30 -12.44
C LEU A 106 -28.87 2.97 -13.61
N PHE A 107 -27.61 3.34 -13.44
CA PHE A 107 -26.50 3.05 -14.36
C PHE A 107 -26.67 3.57 -15.79
N ARG A 108 -27.49 4.60 -16.00
CA ARG A 108 -27.50 5.40 -17.24
C ARG A 108 -26.10 5.92 -17.55
N ASP A 109 -25.77 6.03 -18.83
CA ASP A 109 -24.42 6.40 -19.25
C ASP A 109 -24.00 7.77 -18.71
N GLU A 110 -24.92 8.74 -18.62
CA GLU A 110 -24.70 10.03 -17.95
C GLU A 110 -24.24 9.89 -16.49
N HIS A 111 -24.87 9.00 -15.71
CA HIS A 111 -24.50 8.74 -14.32
C HIS A 111 -23.12 8.06 -14.23
N ILE A 112 -22.84 7.12 -15.12
CA ILE A 112 -21.56 6.41 -15.17
C ILE A 112 -20.43 7.39 -15.55
N ASP A 113 -20.65 8.23 -16.54
CA ASP A 113 -19.66 9.20 -17.00
C ASP A 113 -19.44 10.32 -15.97
N TYR A 114 -20.49 10.73 -15.27
CA TYR A 114 -20.37 11.61 -14.11
C TYR A 114 -19.47 10.99 -13.02
N MET A 115 -19.69 9.72 -12.66
CA MET A 115 -18.87 9.04 -11.65
C MET A 115 -17.42 8.87 -12.13
N ARG A 116 -17.20 8.53 -13.41
CA ARG A 116 -15.85 8.40 -14.00
C ARG A 116 -15.09 9.71 -14.01
N SER A 117 -15.72 10.80 -14.42
CA SER A 117 -15.10 12.14 -14.47
C SER A 117 -14.80 12.73 -13.09
N ARG A 118 -15.35 12.15 -12.02
CA ARG A 118 -15.14 12.57 -10.62
C ARG A 118 -14.40 11.52 -9.78
N GLY A 119 -13.82 10.48 -10.40
CA GLY A 119 -13.00 9.47 -9.74
C GLY A 119 -11.58 9.93 -9.35
N GLU A 120 -11.25 11.20 -9.57
CA GLU A 120 -9.92 11.79 -9.32
C GLU A 120 -9.68 12.06 -7.83
N TYR A 121 -9.40 10.99 -7.08
CA TYR A 121 -9.09 11.09 -5.66
C TYR A 121 -7.66 11.55 -5.36
N LEU A 122 -6.71 11.27 -6.27
CA LEU A 122 -5.31 11.64 -6.10
C LEU A 122 -5.06 13.15 -6.23
N PHE A 123 -5.91 13.87 -6.97
CA PHE A 123 -5.78 15.30 -7.21
C PHE A 123 -7.16 15.97 -7.28
N PRO A 124 -7.89 16.03 -6.15
CA PRO A 124 -9.25 16.56 -6.15
C PRO A 124 -9.26 18.06 -6.50
N GLY A 125 -10.19 18.48 -7.34
CA GLY A 125 -10.39 19.88 -7.74
C GLY A 125 -10.46 20.09 -9.25
N THR A 126 -10.62 21.34 -9.66
CA THR A 126 -10.69 21.75 -11.07
C THR A 126 -9.78 22.95 -11.32
N GLY A 127 -9.30 23.13 -12.55
CA GLY A 127 -8.49 24.28 -12.94
C GLY A 127 -7.16 24.40 -12.18
N LEU A 128 -6.79 25.62 -11.76
CA LEU A 128 -5.53 25.93 -11.10
C LEU A 128 -5.30 25.15 -9.78
N ARG A 129 -6.38 24.86 -9.04
CA ARG A 129 -6.27 24.07 -7.79
C ARG A 129 -5.83 22.63 -8.06
N LYS A 130 -6.29 22.05 -9.16
CA LYS A 130 -5.89 20.69 -9.58
C LYS A 130 -4.41 20.67 -9.96
N LEU A 131 -3.94 21.65 -10.75
CA LEU A 131 -2.52 21.77 -11.10
C LEU A 131 -1.64 21.93 -9.86
N TRP A 132 -2.06 22.75 -8.88
CA TRP A 132 -1.34 22.89 -7.62
C TRP A 132 -1.26 21.58 -6.84
N ASN A 133 -2.37 20.85 -6.70
CA ASN A 133 -2.40 19.56 -6.00
C ASN A 133 -1.51 18.52 -6.69
N GLN A 134 -1.50 18.48 -8.02
CA GLN A 134 -0.60 17.61 -8.79
C GLN A 134 0.87 17.98 -8.57
N PHE A 135 1.20 19.27 -8.63
CA PHE A 135 2.55 19.75 -8.37
C PHE A 135 3.05 19.36 -6.97
N VAL A 136 2.25 19.63 -5.93
CA VAL A 136 2.58 19.27 -4.55
C VAL A 136 2.78 17.76 -4.40
N LEU A 137 1.96 16.94 -5.07
CA LEU A 137 2.08 15.49 -5.04
C LEU A 137 3.38 15.02 -5.70
N ILE A 138 3.74 15.58 -6.86
CA ILE A 138 4.99 15.28 -7.57
C ILE A 138 6.19 15.65 -6.70
N VAL A 139 6.20 16.87 -6.14
CA VAL A 139 7.28 17.31 -5.25
C VAL A 139 7.37 16.39 -4.03
N SER A 140 6.25 16.07 -3.38
CA SER A 140 6.22 15.18 -2.21
C SER A 140 6.71 13.77 -2.54
N TYR A 141 6.35 13.25 -3.73
CA TYR A 141 6.84 11.97 -4.21
C TYR A 141 8.35 12.00 -4.47
N LEU A 142 8.86 13.02 -5.18
CA LEU A 142 10.28 13.17 -5.46
C LEU A 142 11.10 13.34 -4.17
N THR A 143 10.62 14.14 -3.22
CA THR A 143 11.25 14.27 -1.90
C THR A 143 11.26 12.93 -1.17
N SER A 144 10.15 12.18 -1.20
CA SER A 144 10.09 10.86 -0.56
C SER A 144 11.02 9.84 -1.22
N LEU A 145 11.10 9.86 -2.56
CA LEU A 145 12.01 9.02 -3.34
C LEU A 145 13.47 9.35 -3.01
N LEU A 146 13.85 10.62 -3.00
CA LEU A 146 15.19 11.05 -2.61
C LEU A 146 15.52 10.65 -1.17
N MET A 147 14.59 10.87 -0.23
CA MET A 147 14.76 10.47 1.16
C MET A 147 14.90 8.95 1.32
N SER A 148 14.24 8.15 0.48
CA SER A 148 14.40 6.69 0.48
C SER A 148 15.81 6.24 0.08
N PHE A 149 16.55 7.05 -0.68
CA PHE A 149 17.94 6.77 -1.04
C PHE A 149 18.96 7.25 0.00
N VAL A 150 18.57 8.12 0.93
CA VAL A 150 19.47 8.62 1.99
C VAL A 150 19.89 7.49 2.92
N SER A 151 18.98 6.62 3.35
CA SER A 151 19.33 5.50 4.26
C SER A 151 20.29 4.49 3.61
N PRO A 152 20.07 4.00 2.37
CA PRO A 152 21.06 3.21 1.66
C PRO A 152 22.41 3.92 1.48
N LEU A 153 22.40 5.22 1.17
CA LEU A 153 23.63 6.00 1.03
C LEU A 153 24.42 6.05 2.35
N ILE A 154 23.75 6.26 3.48
CA ILE A 154 24.39 6.25 4.81
C ILE A 154 25.03 4.89 5.11
N ILE A 155 24.34 3.79 4.79
CA ILE A 155 24.89 2.43 4.97
C ILE A 155 26.13 2.24 4.10
N ILE A 156 26.09 2.65 2.83
CA ILE A 156 27.24 2.56 1.92
C ILE A 156 28.41 3.37 2.48
N LEU A 157 28.19 4.63 2.87
CA LEU A 157 29.24 5.48 3.45
C LEU A 157 29.82 4.88 4.74
N PHE A 158 28.98 4.27 5.57
CA PHE A 158 29.42 3.60 6.81
C PHE A 158 30.30 2.37 6.51
N LEU A 159 29.89 1.52 5.56
CA LEU A 159 30.67 0.35 5.15
C LEU A 159 31.99 0.76 4.48
N THR A 160 31.98 1.78 3.63
CA THR A 160 33.20 2.33 3.03
C THR A 160 34.13 2.91 4.10
N GLY A 161 33.60 3.62 5.08
CA GLY A 161 34.39 4.16 6.20
C GLY A 161 35.04 3.05 7.03
N ILE A 162 34.31 1.96 7.32
CA ILE A 162 34.87 0.76 7.98
C ILE A 162 35.98 0.15 7.11
N TRP A 163 35.73 -0.01 5.81
CA TRP A 163 36.72 -0.59 4.90
C TRP A 163 38.01 0.25 4.86
N MET A 164 37.92 1.58 4.71
CA MET A 164 39.07 2.47 4.71
C MET A 164 39.84 2.43 6.04
N PHE A 165 39.13 2.43 7.17
CA PHE A 165 39.76 2.29 8.49
C PHE A 165 40.53 0.97 8.62
N ILE A 166 39.92 -0.13 8.18
CA ILE A 166 40.58 -1.44 8.23
C ILE A 166 41.80 -1.47 7.31
N ASP A 167 41.69 -0.97 6.08
CA ASP A 167 42.78 -0.92 5.10
C ASP A 167 43.99 -0.13 5.64
N GLU A 168 43.74 1.04 6.25
CA GLU A 168 44.76 1.88 6.88
C GLU A 168 45.39 1.25 8.15
N SER A 169 44.73 0.26 8.75
CA SER A 169 45.22 -0.49 9.92
C SER A 169 46.15 -1.65 9.55
N PHE A 170 46.33 -1.96 8.27
CA PHE A 170 47.24 -3.00 7.79
C PHE A 170 48.58 -2.42 7.32
N ASP A 171 49.68 -3.12 7.62
CA ASP A 171 51.03 -2.69 7.23
C ASP A 171 51.20 -2.59 5.70
N SER A 172 51.95 -1.60 5.24
CA SER A 172 52.19 -1.24 3.84
C SER A 172 52.86 -2.33 2.97
N ASP A 173 53.52 -3.32 3.57
CA ASP A 173 54.11 -4.48 2.84
C ASP A 173 53.05 -5.51 2.39
N THR A 174 51.77 -5.23 2.66
CA THR A 174 50.61 -6.07 2.29
C THR A 174 49.98 -5.74 0.94
N THR A 175 50.65 -4.98 0.06
CA THR A 175 50.14 -4.59 -1.28
C THR A 175 49.56 -5.74 -2.11
N ALA A 176 50.17 -6.93 -2.09
CA ALA A 176 49.65 -8.12 -2.78
C ALA A 176 48.32 -8.63 -2.17
N VAL A 177 48.14 -8.46 -0.86
CA VAL A 177 46.95 -8.86 -0.11
C VAL A 177 45.82 -7.82 -0.27
N GLY A 178 46.16 -6.53 -0.32
CA GLY A 178 45.20 -5.47 -0.65
C GLY A 178 44.63 -5.59 -2.07
N GLU A 179 45.44 -6.00 -3.04
CA GLU A 179 44.96 -6.29 -4.40
C GLU A 179 43.92 -7.43 -4.43
N ASP A 180 44.17 -8.54 -3.73
CA ASP A 180 43.27 -9.70 -3.65
C ASP A 180 41.91 -9.35 -3.00
N ILE A 181 41.91 -8.53 -1.93
CA ILE A 181 40.68 -8.05 -1.30
C ILE A 181 39.92 -7.11 -2.24
N SER A 182 40.61 -6.16 -2.86
CA SER A 182 39.97 -5.22 -3.78
C SER A 182 39.34 -5.94 -4.98
N TRP A 183 40.02 -6.99 -5.46
CA TRP A 183 39.54 -7.88 -6.49
C TRP A 183 38.29 -8.60 -6.01
N PHE A 184 38.33 -9.23 -4.84
CA PHE A 184 37.18 -9.93 -4.27
C PHE A 184 35.97 -9.00 -4.06
N ILE A 185 36.17 -7.79 -3.54
CA ILE A 185 35.10 -6.80 -3.36
C ILE A 185 34.54 -6.36 -4.71
N LYS A 186 35.39 -6.09 -5.70
CA LYS A 186 34.96 -5.65 -7.04
C LYS A 186 34.17 -6.73 -7.76
N TYR A 187 34.72 -7.94 -7.88
CA TYR A 187 34.07 -9.03 -8.63
C TYR A 187 32.95 -9.69 -7.83
N GLY A 188 33.08 -9.81 -6.52
CA GLY A 188 32.00 -10.23 -5.62
C GLY A 188 30.83 -9.25 -5.64
N GLY A 189 31.12 -7.95 -5.56
CA GLY A 189 30.11 -6.88 -5.69
C GLY A 189 29.39 -6.90 -7.03
N LEU A 190 30.13 -7.06 -8.15
CA LEU A 190 29.55 -7.22 -9.48
C LEU A 190 28.68 -8.48 -9.60
N THR A 191 29.06 -9.57 -8.94
CA THR A 191 28.28 -10.82 -8.94
C THR A 191 26.96 -10.64 -8.19
N VAL A 192 26.98 -10.00 -7.02
CA VAL A 192 25.76 -9.67 -6.25
C VAL A 192 24.85 -8.73 -7.04
N LEU A 193 25.41 -7.67 -7.66
CA LEU A 193 24.67 -6.77 -8.54
C LEU A 193 24.03 -7.51 -9.73
N GLY A 194 24.76 -8.45 -10.33
CA GLY A 194 24.27 -9.29 -11.41
C GLY A 194 23.09 -10.17 -10.98
N ILE A 195 23.18 -10.81 -9.81
CA ILE A 195 22.09 -11.62 -9.24
C ILE A 195 20.85 -10.74 -8.99
N LEU A 196 21.03 -9.57 -8.37
CA LEU A 196 19.94 -8.62 -8.13
C LEU A 196 19.28 -8.14 -9.42
N ALA A 197 20.08 -7.86 -10.46
CA ALA A 197 19.56 -7.46 -11.77
C ALA A 197 18.76 -8.58 -12.44
N VAL A 198 19.23 -9.83 -12.35
CA VAL A 198 18.51 -11.01 -12.85
C VAL A 198 17.21 -11.22 -12.06
N HIS A 199 17.24 -11.15 -10.73
CA HIS A 199 16.05 -11.26 -9.89
C HIS A 199 15.03 -10.17 -10.24
N TYR A 200 15.46 -8.91 -10.38
CA TYR A 200 14.57 -7.83 -10.80
C TYR A 200 13.94 -8.10 -12.17
N PHE A 201 14.75 -8.50 -13.17
CA PHE A 201 14.25 -8.79 -14.51
C PHE A 201 13.23 -9.93 -14.51
N LEU A 202 13.50 -11.01 -13.76
CA LEU A 202 12.58 -12.14 -13.64
C LEU A 202 11.31 -11.77 -12.89
N ASN A 203 11.39 -10.94 -11.84
CA ASN A 203 10.20 -10.43 -11.18
C ASN A 203 9.32 -9.61 -12.12
N VAL A 204 9.92 -8.77 -12.97
CA VAL A 204 9.15 -8.04 -14.00
C VAL A 204 8.53 -9.02 -14.99
N LEU A 205 9.27 -10.02 -15.47
CA LEU A 205 8.80 -11.02 -16.42
C LEU A 205 7.63 -11.86 -15.88
N PHE A 206 7.67 -12.18 -14.58
CA PHE A 206 6.66 -12.99 -13.89
C PHE A 206 5.62 -12.15 -13.13
N ASN A 207 5.48 -10.85 -13.43
CA ASN A 207 4.50 -9.96 -12.81
C ASN A 207 4.55 -9.95 -11.26
N PHE A 208 5.75 -9.98 -10.70
CA PHE A 208 6.02 -9.96 -9.26
C PHE A 208 5.44 -11.17 -8.51
N ASP A 209 5.57 -12.36 -9.11
CA ASP A 209 5.26 -13.63 -8.46
C ASP A 209 6.02 -13.77 -7.12
N LEU A 210 5.27 -13.96 -6.04
CA LEU A 210 5.81 -13.97 -4.68
C LEU A 210 6.64 -15.22 -4.38
N ASP A 211 6.36 -16.34 -5.02
CA ASP A 211 7.08 -17.60 -4.79
C ASP A 211 8.45 -17.54 -5.45
N VAL A 212 8.51 -17.02 -6.68
CA VAL A 212 9.77 -16.75 -7.40
C VAL A 212 10.61 -15.75 -6.60
N SER A 213 10.00 -14.64 -6.18
CA SER A 213 10.69 -13.60 -5.40
C SER A 213 11.25 -14.15 -4.08
N SER A 214 10.47 -14.96 -3.36
CA SER A 214 10.91 -15.58 -2.11
C SER A 214 12.12 -16.50 -2.31
N TRP A 215 12.15 -17.29 -3.39
CA TRP A 215 13.28 -18.16 -3.70
C TRP A 215 14.55 -17.35 -3.99
N PHE A 216 14.45 -16.31 -4.82
CA PHE A 216 15.58 -15.43 -5.12
C PHE A 216 16.11 -14.71 -3.87
N SER A 217 15.23 -14.21 -3.00
CA SER A 217 15.67 -13.59 -1.74
C SER A 217 16.45 -14.54 -0.84
N LYS A 218 16.05 -15.82 -0.78
CA LYS A 218 16.81 -16.84 -0.03
C LYS A 218 18.19 -17.09 -0.66
N ALA A 219 18.24 -17.19 -1.99
CA ALA A 219 19.50 -17.38 -2.72
C ALA A 219 20.44 -16.18 -2.54
N GLU A 220 19.94 -14.96 -2.70
CA GLU A 220 20.68 -13.71 -2.45
C GLU A 220 21.22 -13.65 -1.03
N THR A 221 20.40 -13.97 -0.03
CA THR A 221 20.82 -14.00 1.38
C THR A 221 21.93 -15.02 1.61
N ALA A 222 21.84 -16.21 1.01
CA ALA A 222 22.88 -17.23 1.12
C ALA A 222 24.20 -16.76 0.48
N VAL A 223 24.14 -16.15 -0.71
CA VAL A 223 25.33 -15.60 -1.39
C VAL A 223 25.97 -14.49 -0.57
N VAL A 224 25.19 -13.53 -0.06
CA VAL A 224 25.70 -12.45 0.81
C VAL A 224 26.31 -13.04 2.08
N GLY A 225 25.68 -14.04 2.70
CA GLY A 225 26.22 -14.73 3.86
C GLY A 225 27.58 -15.37 3.60
N VAL A 226 27.73 -16.07 2.47
CA VAL A 226 29.01 -16.67 2.06
C VAL A 226 30.08 -15.60 1.83
N VAL A 227 29.75 -14.51 1.13
CA VAL A 227 30.67 -13.38 0.91
C VAL A 227 31.14 -12.79 2.24
N LEU A 228 30.23 -12.55 3.19
CA LEU A 228 30.58 -12.03 4.52
C LEU A 228 31.45 -13.01 5.31
N VAL A 229 31.19 -14.31 5.24
CA VAL A 229 32.03 -15.33 5.89
C VAL A 229 33.45 -15.34 5.28
N ILE A 230 33.57 -15.23 3.96
CA ILE A 230 34.88 -15.16 3.29
C ILE A 230 35.64 -13.90 3.74
N ILE A 231 34.97 -12.74 3.76
CA ILE A 231 35.55 -11.48 4.24
C ILE A 231 35.98 -11.59 5.71
N ALA A 232 35.12 -12.12 6.58
CA ALA A 232 35.42 -12.28 8.00
C ALA A 232 36.57 -13.26 8.24
N TRP A 233 36.57 -14.41 7.55
CA TRP A 233 37.65 -15.39 7.58
C TRP A 233 38.97 -14.77 7.15
N PHE A 234 38.95 -14.02 6.06
CA PHE A 234 40.11 -13.30 5.55
C PHE A 234 40.70 -12.36 6.61
N TYR A 235 39.89 -11.48 7.20
CA TYR A 235 40.36 -10.55 8.24
C TYR A 235 40.86 -11.28 9.48
N PHE A 236 40.16 -12.32 9.92
CA PHE A 236 40.57 -13.12 11.07
C PHE A 236 41.91 -13.81 10.84
N SER A 237 42.13 -14.38 9.65
CA SER A 237 43.39 -15.06 9.31
C SER A 237 44.59 -14.10 9.25
N ASN A 238 44.35 -12.82 8.98
CA ASN A 238 45.39 -11.79 8.87
C ASN A 238 45.49 -10.87 10.10
N ILE A 239 44.78 -11.15 11.19
CA ILE A 239 44.73 -10.26 12.37
C ILE A 239 46.11 -9.96 12.99
N HIS A 240 47.05 -10.90 12.88
CA HIS A 240 48.42 -10.76 13.37
C HIS A 240 49.25 -9.70 12.61
N ARG A 241 48.75 -9.23 11.47
CA ARG A 241 49.38 -8.22 10.60
C ARG A 241 48.73 -6.84 10.74
N MET A 242 47.75 -6.69 11.65
CA MET A 242 47.15 -5.40 11.94
C MET A 242 48.03 -4.65 12.93
N GLU A 243 48.43 -3.44 12.55
CA GLU A 243 49.01 -2.48 13.49
C GLU A 243 47.87 -1.69 14.14
N VAL A 244 47.94 -1.46 15.45
CA VAL A 244 46.93 -0.65 16.14
C VAL A 244 47.13 0.80 15.68
N PRO A 245 46.15 1.41 14.97
CA PRO A 245 46.30 2.77 14.49
C PRO A 245 46.41 3.75 15.66
N GLY A 246 47.11 4.86 15.43
CA GLY A 246 47.16 5.96 16.38
C GLY A 246 45.79 6.60 16.60
N LEU A 247 45.66 7.37 17.69
CA LEU A 247 44.43 8.11 18.00
C LEU A 247 44.08 9.14 16.91
N ASP A 248 45.09 9.64 16.19
CA ASP A 248 44.96 10.52 15.05
C ASP A 248 44.21 9.89 13.86
N THR A 249 44.33 8.58 13.67
CA THR A 249 43.53 7.83 12.68
C THR A 249 42.17 7.45 13.26
N ILE A 250 42.10 6.96 14.50
CA ILE A 250 40.85 6.45 15.10
C ILE A 250 39.78 7.53 15.27
N ILE A 251 40.17 8.73 15.74
CA ILE A 251 39.22 9.79 16.09
C ILE A 251 38.39 10.27 14.87
N PRO A 252 38.99 10.54 13.69
CA PRO A 252 38.24 10.89 12.49
C PRO A 252 37.20 9.84 12.06
N TYR A 253 37.56 8.55 12.04
CA TYR A 253 36.62 7.50 11.65
C TYR A 253 35.49 7.31 12.66
N LEU A 254 35.77 7.39 13.97
CA LEU A 254 34.74 7.40 15.00
C LEU A 254 33.81 8.61 14.87
N GLY A 255 34.37 9.80 14.63
CA GLY A 255 33.61 11.02 14.40
C GLY A 255 32.71 10.92 13.16
N PHE A 256 33.24 10.39 12.06
CA PHE A 256 32.49 10.14 10.84
C PHE A 256 31.36 9.12 11.04
N GLY A 257 31.65 7.99 11.70
CA GLY A 257 30.65 6.98 12.05
C GLY A 257 29.54 7.53 12.95
N LEU A 258 29.89 8.33 13.96
CA LEU A 258 28.92 9.00 14.83
C LEU A 258 28.05 9.99 14.06
N LEU A 259 28.65 10.79 13.17
CA LEU A 259 27.92 11.74 12.33
C LEU A 259 26.93 11.01 11.40
N LEU A 260 27.35 9.91 10.78
CA LEU A 260 26.47 9.08 9.96
C LEU A 260 25.34 8.44 10.78
N ALA A 261 25.60 8.00 12.00
CA ALA A 261 24.58 7.46 12.90
C ALA A 261 23.54 8.52 13.28
N ILE A 262 23.99 9.74 13.63
CA ILE A 262 23.13 10.89 13.90
C ILE A 262 22.30 11.23 12.65
N LEU A 263 22.94 11.33 11.49
CA LEU A 263 22.25 11.60 10.23
C LEU A 263 21.22 10.52 9.92
N GLY A 264 21.54 9.24 10.13
CA GLY A 264 20.63 8.11 9.94
C GLY A 264 19.40 8.17 10.85
N PHE A 265 19.59 8.57 12.11
CA PHE A 265 18.50 8.79 13.05
C PHE A 265 17.53 9.88 12.58
N PHE A 266 18.05 11.01 12.10
CA PHE A 266 17.22 12.14 11.64
C PHE A 266 16.64 11.97 10.23
N THR A 267 17.27 11.18 9.37
CA THR A 267 16.83 10.95 7.99
C THR A 267 15.89 9.76 7.84
N ASN A 268 15.49 9.11 8.95
CA ASN A 268 14.60 7.96 8.93
C ASN A 268 13.30 8.28 8.14
N PRO A 269 13.05 7.59 7.01
CA PRO A 269 11.96 7.89 6.10
C PRO A 269 10.56 7.75 6.74
N ASN A 270 10.44 7.05 7.87
CA ASN A 270 9.19 7.01 8.64
C ASN A 270 8.78 8.38 9.20
N SER A 271 9.73 9.31 9.37
CA SER A 271 9.44 10.67 9.88
C SER A 271 8.90 11.62 8.79
N THR A 272 9.24 11.39 7.52
CA THR A 272 8.96 12.27 6.37
C THR A 272 8.08 11.64 5.28
N SER A 273 7.65 10.38 5.44
CA SER A 273 6.94 9.64 4.38
C SER A 273 5.67 10.33 3.86
N PHE A 274 5.51 10.26 2.53
CA PHE A 274 4.32 10.62 1.75
C PHE A 274 2.98 10.18 2.40
N HIS A 275 2.99 9.08 3.14
CA HIS A 275 1.82 8.55 3.84
C HIS A 275 1.27 9.51 4.92
N ARG A 276 2.11 10.36 5.51
CA ARG A 276 1.70 11.35 6.53
C ARG A 276 1.05 12.58 5.92
N PHE A 277 1.48 12.97 4.72
CA PHE A 277 0.85 14.04 3.94
C PHE A 277 -0.58 13.66 3.54
N TYR A 278 -0.76 12.43 3.05
CA TYR A 278 -2.07 11.93 2.64
C TYR A 278 -3.07 11.83 3.81
N ARG A 279 -2.62 11.43 5.01
CA ARG A 279 -3.47 11.38 6.22
C ARG A 279 -4.13 12.73 6.54
N LYS A 280 -3.44 13.85 6.31
CA LYS A 280 -3.95 15.20 6.64
C LYS A 280 -4.88 15.80 5.58
N GLN A 281 -4.86 15.30 4.35
CA GLN A 281 -5.76 15.80 3.29
C GLN A 281 -7.11 15.06 3.26
N LEU A 282 -7.25 13.97 4.01
CA LEU A 282 -8.46 13.15 4.06
C LEU A 282 -9.33 13.38 5.31
N SER A 283 -8.84 14.17 6.26
CA SER A 283 -9.56 14.66 7.45
C SER A 283 -10.11 16.06 7.19
#